data_AF-A0A5R8QIK4-F1
#
_entry.id   AF-A0A5R8QIK4-F1
#
_cell.length_a   1.000
_cell.length_b   1.000
_cell.length_c   1.000
_cell.angle_alpha   90.00
_cell.angle_beta   90.00
_cell.angle_gamma   90.00
#
_symmetry.space_group_name_H-M   'P 1'
#
loop_
_entity.id
_entity.type
_entity.pdbx_description
1 polymer ?
#
loop_
_entity_poly.entity_id
_entity_poly.type
_entity_poly.pdbx_seq_one_letter_code
_entity_poly.pdbx_strand_id
1 'polypeptide(L)'
;MTSFDRSAIMKAAHFTARWRVQSVGGSYRQWFAKALAAEWKKAKAARLRNESNIGLPVRTCFADGQQQRLPLCRLYTTHSGRLAGSFAA
;
A
#
# COMPACT_ATOMS: atom_id res chain seq x y z
N MET A 1 12.69 9.83 -17.52
CA MET A 1 12.12 8.48 -17.31
C MET A 1 12.27 8.13 -15.84
N THR A 2 11.16 7.90 -15.12
CA THR A 2 11.25 7.43 -13.73
C THR A 2 11.76 5.99 -13.71
N SER A 3 12.91 5.76 -13.08
CA SER A 3 13.50 4.41 -12.98
C SER A 3 12.67 3.55 -12.04
N PHE A 4 12.46 2.27 -12.37
CA PHE A 4 11.83 1.34 -11.42
C PHE A 4 12.71 1.19 -10.17
N ASP A 5 12.13 1.40 -8.98
CA ASP A 5 12.80 1.07 -7.72
C ASP A 5 12.80 -0.45 -7.52
N ARG A 6 13.83 -1.10 -8.07
CA ARG A 6 14.03 -2.54 -7.97
C ARG A 6 14.14 -3.01 -6.52
N SER A 7 14.69 -2.17 -5.64
CA SER A 7 14.89 -2.52 -4.23
C SER A 7 13.55 -2.63 -3.49
N ALA A 8 12.64 -1.69 -3.73
CA ALA A 8 11.28 -1.72 -3.17
C ALA A 8 10.50 -2.95 -3.66
N ILE A 9 10.58 -3.25 -4.96
CA ILE A 9 9.92 -4.43 -5.56
C ILE A 9 10.43 -5.73 -4.92
N MET A 10 11.75 -5.87 -4.77
CA MET A 10 12.36 -7.04 -4.14
C MET A 10 11.96 -7.19 -2.67
N LYS A 11 11.94 -6.10 -1.90
CA LYS A 11 11.51 -6.09 -0.50
C LYS A 11 10.03 -6.50 -0.35
N ALA A 12 9.16 -5.94 -1.19
CA ALA A 12 7.73 -6.28 -1.18
C ALA A 12 7.49 -7.75 -1.54
N ALA A 13 8.19 -8.27 -2.56
CA ALA A 13 8.13 -9.67 -2.94
C ALA A 13 8.64 -10.60 -1.82
N HIS A 14 9.76 -10.23 -1.17
CA HIS A 14 10.31 -10.98 -0.04
C HIS A 14 9.35 -11.07 1.13
N PHE A 15 8.76 -9.94 1.52
CA PHE A 15 7.81 -9.87 2.64
C PHE A 15 6.59 -10.76 2.37
N THR A 16 6.01 -10.64 1.16
CA THR A 16 4.86 -11.45 0.73
C THR A 16 5.21 -12.94 0.73
N ALA A 17 6.39 -13.31 0.22
CA ALA A 17 6.83 -14.70 0.18
C ALA A 17 7.01 -15.29 1.58
N ARG A 18 7.64 -14.55 2.51
CA ARG A 18 7.75 -14.97 3.93
C ARG A 18 6.38 -15.21 4.55
N TRP A 19 5.47 -14.27 4.36
CA TRP A 19 4.11 -14.38 4.88
C TRP A 19 3.38 -15.61 4.34
N ARG A 20 3.49 -15.88 3.04
CA ARG A 20 2.84 -17.04 2.40
C ARG A 20 3.43 -18.37 2.85
N VAL A 21 4.76 -18.44 3.03
CA VAL A 21 5.39 -19.63 3.60
C VAL A 21 4.88 -19.88 5.02
N GLN A 22 4.73 -18.83 5.84
CA GLN A 22 4.24 -18.97 7.20
C GLN A 22 2.74 -19.34 7.27
N SER A 23 1.91 -18.78 6.39
CA SER A 23 0.46 -18.96 6.46
C SER A 23 -0.08 -20.16 5.66
N VAL A 24 0.51 -20.45 4.50
CA VAL A 24 0.06 -21.52 3.57
C VAL A 24 1.02 -22.71 3.57
N GLY A 25 2.29 -22.50 3.93
CA GLY A 25 3.35 -23.49 3.75
C GLY A 25 3.92 -23.52 2.32
N GLY A 26 4.78 -24.50 2.05
CA GLY A 26 5.43 -24.69 0.75
C GLY A 26 6.78 -23.97 0.59
N SER A 27 7.35 -24.03 -0.61
CA SER A 27 8.71 -23.52 -0.87
C SER A 27 8.75 -22.00 -0.99
N TYR A 28 9.63 -21.36 -0.21
CA TYR A 28 9.89 -19.92 -0.30
C TYR A 28 10.22 -19.46 -1.72
N ARG A 29 11.04 -20.22 -2.47
CA ARG A 29 11.44 -19.88 -3.84
C ARG A 29 10.24 -19.77 -4.78
N GLN A 30 9.27 -20.68 -4.66
CA GLN A 30 8.06 -20.67 -5.49
C GLN A 30 7.18 -19.46 -5.17
N TRP A 31 6.98 -19.16 -3.88
CA TRP A 31 6.23 -17.99 -3.45
C TRP A 31 6.91 -16.68 -3.83
N PHE A 32 8.23 -16.61 -3.71
CA PHE A 32 9.02 -15.45 -4.08
C PHE A 32 8.93 -15.17 -5.59
N ALA A 33 9.07 -16.19 -6.44
CA ALA A 33 8.95 -16.02 -7.88
C ALA A 33 7.54 -15.50 -8.28
N LYS A 34 6.48 -16.06 -7.68
CA LYS A 34 5.10 -15.61 -7.90
C LYS A 34 4.88 -14.16 -7.43
N ALA A 35 5.35 -13.83 -6.22
CA ALA A 35 5.23 -12.48 -5.67
C ALA A 35 6.02 -11.46 -6.49
N LEU A 36 7.23 -11.80 -6.92
CA LEU A 36 8.07 -10.92 -7.73
C LEU A 36 7.42 -10.61 -9.09
N ALA A 37 6.84 -11.62 -9.75
CA ALA A 37 6.11 -11.42 -11.00
C ALA A 37 4.88 -10.51 -10.81
N ALA A 38 4.16 -10.65 -9.69
CA ALA A 38 3.01 -9.81 -9.37
C ALA A 38 3.42 -8.35 -9.10
N GLU A 39 4.45 -8.12 -8.29
CA GLU A 39 4.96 -6.78 -8.00
C GLU A 39 5.53 -6.09 -9.24
N TRP A 40 6.20 -6.84 -10.13
CA TRP A 40 6.65 -6.30 -11.41
C TRP A 40 5.49 -5.86 -12.31
N LYS A 41 4.42 -6.65 -12.38
CA LYS A 41 3.20 -6.27 -13.12
C LYS A 41 2.56 -5.00 -12.54
N LYS A 42 2.48 -4.88 -11.22
CA LYS A 42 1.97 -3.67 -10.54
C LYS A 42 2.83 -2.44 -10.86
N ALA A 43 4.15 -2.56 -10.75
CA ALA A 43 5.06 -1.47 -11.06
C ALA A 43 4.93 -1.01 -12.52
N LYS A 44 4.81 -1.95 -13.47
CA LYS A 44 4.57 -1.65 -14.88
C LYS A 44 3.23 -0.95 -15.12
N ALA A 45 2.16 -1.41 -14.45
CA ALA A 45 0.84 -0.78 -14.53
C ALA A 45 0.81 0.63 -13.91
N ALA A 46 1.47 0.82 -12.77
CA ALA A 46 1.60 2.14 -12.13
C ALA A 46 2.33 3.13 -13.03
N ARG A 47 3.38 2.67 -13.72
CA ARG A 47 4.08 3.48 -14.71
C ARG A 47 3.18 3.87 -15.89
N LEU A 48 2.43 2.92 -16.44
CA LEU A 48 1.50 3.19 -17.54
C LEU A 48 0.43 4.22 -17.12
N ARG A 49 -0.08 4.13 -15.88
CA ARG A 49 -0.99 5.14 -15.33
C ARG A 49 -0.32 6.51 -15.24
N ASN A 50 0.89 6.60 -14.70
CA ASN A 50 1.59 7.88 -14.59
C ASN A 50 1.87 8.53 -15.95
N GLU A 51 2.21 7.73 -16.96
CA GLU A 51 2.39 8.20 -18.35
C GLU A 51 1.06 8.62 -18.98
N SER A 52 -0.03 7.91 -18.71
CA SER A 52 -1.39 8.24 -19.21
C SER A 52 -2.05 9.43 -18.50
N ASN A 53 -1.59 9.80 -17.31
CA ASN A 53 -2.18 10.85 -16.48
C ASN A 53 -1.47 12.20 -16.61
N ILE A 54 -0.64 12.37 -17.64
CA ILE A 54 -0.09 13.67 -18.02
C ILE A 54 -1.26 14.51 -18.58
N GLY A 55 -1.97 15.24 -17.70
CA GLY A 55 -2.98 16.24 -18.08
C GLY A 55 -4.39 16.07 -17.48
N LEU A 56 -4.68 15.00 -16.74
CA LEU A 56 -5.93 14.89 -15.97
C LEU A 56 -5.63 14.62 -14.50
N PRO A 57 -6.28 15.34 -13.56
CA PRO A 57 -6.14 15.04 -12.14
C PRO A 57 -6.70 13.65 -11.91
N VAL A 58 -5.81 12.70 -11.70
CA VAL A 58 -6.17 11.36 -11.25
C VAL A 58 -7.03 11.56 -10.02
N ARG A 59 -8.30 11.16 -10.09
CA ARG A 59 -9.08 10.89 -8.89
C ARG A 59 -8.27 9.84 -8.14
N THR A 60 -7.45 10.29 -7.21
CA THR A 60 -6.77 9.45 -6.23
C THR A 60 -7.90 8.77 -5.48
N CYS A 61 -8.21 7.54 -5.87
CA CYS A 61 -8.93 6.63 -5.00
C CYS A 61 -8.23 6.73 -3.64
N PHE A 62 -8.96 6.92 -2.54
CA PHE A 62 -8.38 6.98 -1.19
C PHE A 62 -7.50 5.74 -0.86
N ALA A 63 -7.61 4.67 -1.66
CA ALA A 63 -6.79 3.47 -1.59
C ALA A 63 -5.40 3.56 -2.29
N ASP A 64 -5.21 4.48 -3.25
CA ASP A 64 -3.97 4.60 -4.04
C ASP A 64 -3.08 5.77 -3.57
N GLY A 65 -3.62 6.69 -2.76
CA GLY A 65 -2.80 7.65 -2.04
C GLY A 65 -1.97 6.89 -1.00
N GLN A 66 -0.65 7.09 -0.99
CA GLN A 66 0.12 6.83 0.22
C GLN A 66 -0.70 7.33 1.40
N GLN A 67 -1.02 6.46 2.36
CA GLN A 67 -1.62 6.88 3.62
C GLN A 67 -0.75 8.01 4.15
N GLN A 68 -1.18 9.25 3.93
CA GLN A 68 -0.74 10.36 4.74
C GLN A 68 -1.10 9.89 6.13
N ARG A 69 -0.07 9.54 6.90
CA ARG A 69 -0.19 9.39 8.34
C ARG A 69 -0.55 10.77 8.84
N LEU A 70 -1.82 11.13 8.72
CA LEU A 70 -2.42 12.16 9.53
C LEU A 70 -2.10 11.67 10.95
N PRO A 71 -1.30 12.41 11.74
CA PRO A 71 -1.23 12.09 13.14
C PRO A 71 -2.68 12.14 13.62
N LEU A 72 -3.17 11.06 14.20
CA LEU A 72 -4.39 11.07 15.00
C LEU A 72 -4.09 12.02 16.18
N CYS A 73 -4.14 13.33 15.91
CA CYS A 73 -4.13 14.38 16.89
C CYS A 73 -5.46 14.26 17.61
N ARG A 74 -5.44 13.40 18.64
CA ARG A 74 -6.29 13.41 19.83
C ARG A 74 -7.70 13.97 19.58
N LEU A 75 -8.59 13.13 19.06
CA LEU A 75 -10.04 13.24 19.34
C LEU A 75 -10.36 12.74 20.76
N TYR A 76 -9.50 13.06 21.73
CA TYR A 76 -9.76 12.88 23.15
C TYR A 76 -9.78 14.27 23.74
N THR A 77 -10.96 14.73 24.15
CA THR A 77 -11.04 15.85 25.09
C THR A 77 -10.28 15.43 26.34
N THR A 78 -9.29 16.23 26.73
CA THR A 78 -8.29 15.92 27.76
C THR A 78 -8.86 15.70 29.16
N HIS A 79 -10.19 15.67 29.32
CA HIS A 79 -10.86 15.56 30.60
C HIS A 79 -12.06 14.59 30.64
N SER A 80 -12.50 13.98 29.53
CA SER A 80 -13.70 13.12 29.56
C SER A 80 -13.65 11.84 28.72
N GLY A 81 -12.59 11.60 27.94
CA GLY A 81 -12.39 10.31 27.27
C GLY A 81 -13.50 9.87 26.31
N ARG A 82 -14.40 10.77 25.91
CA ARG A 82 -15.49 10.49 24.98
C ARG A 82 -15.21 11.11 23.62
N LEU A 83 -15.48 10.36 22.55
CA LEU A 83 -15.46 10.86 21.18
C LEU A 83 -16.55 11.92 21.04
N ALA A 84 -16.23 13.08 20.45
CA ALA A 84 -17.14 14.22 20.26
C ALA A 84 -18.30 13.96 19.27
N GLY A 85 -18.65 12.70 18.98
CA GLY A 85 -19.70 12.29 18.06
C GLY A 85 -20.94 11.66 18.73
N SER A 86 -21.04 11.68 20.06
CA SER A 86 -22.17 11.11 20.79
C SER A 86 -23.29 12.13 21.04
N PHE A 87 -23.81 12.76 19.99
CA PHE A 87 -25.10 13.48 20.05
C PHE A 87 -25.82 13.33 18.71
N ALA A 88 -26.52 12.20 18.57
CA ALA A 88 -27.67 12.07 17.68
C ALA A 88 -28.60 11.05 18.38
N ALA A 89 -29.57 11.58 19.11
CA ALA A 89 -30.74 10.86 19.61
C ALA A 89 -31.95 11.34 18.79
#